data_AF-A0A9C7WIE8-F1
#
_entry.id   AF-A0A9C7WIE8-F1
#
_cell.length_a   1.000
_cell.length_b   1.000
_cell.length_c   1.000
_cell.angle_alpha   90.00
_cell.angle_beta   90.00
_cell.angle_gamma   90.00
#
_symmetry.space_group_name_H-M   'P 1'
#
loop_
_entity.id
_entity.type
_entity.pdbx_description
1 polymer ?
#
loop_
_entity_poly.entity_id
_entity_poly.type
_entity_poly.pdbx_seq_one_letter_code
_entity_poly.pdbx_strand_id
1 'polypeptide(L)'
;MATLKELSRMPELLSPGHRMCPGCGAPILVRLALRAASEHGGVVAGVATGCLEVSTSIFPYTAWRCSFIHNAFENVAATISGVETAYKALKARGKVEGNFKFVAFGGDGGTYDIGLQALSGALERGHDMVYICYDNEAYMNTGIQRSSSTPFAAHTTTCPVGKVRKG
;
A
#
# COMPACT_ATOMS: atom_id res chain seq x y z
N MET A 1 20.31 -3.43 15.62
CA MET A 1 19.28 -2.43 15.29
C MET A 1 19.98 -1.34 14.49
N ALA A 2 19.47 -0.94 13.33
CA ALA A 2 20.10 0.12 12.54
C ALA A 2 20.03 1.47 13.27
N THR A 3 21.08 2.27 13.15
CA THR A 3 21.16 3.64 13.68
C THR A 3 20.47 4.64 12.75
N LEU A 4 20.03 5.79 13.28
CA LEU A 4 19.45 6.85 12.44
C LEU A 4 20.41 7.35 11.36
N LYS A 5 21.72 7.33 11.63
CA LYS A 5 22.78 7.70 10.67
C LYS A 5 22.89 6.70 9.51
N GLU A 6 22.64 5.43 9.76
CA GLU A 6 22.59 4.40 8.72
C GLU A 6 21.31 4.55 7.89
N LEU A 7 20.16 4.70 8.57
CA LEU A 7 18.86 4.89 7.91
C LEU A 7 18.82 6.14 7.02
N SER A 8 19.56 7.20 7.37
CA SER A 8 19.62 8.42 6.56
C SER A 8 20.41 8.27 5.26
N ARG A 9 21.21 7.20 5.11
CA ARG A 9 21.99 6.91 3.90
C ARG A 9 21.27 5.99 2.92
N MET A 10 20.15 5.40 3.34
CA MET A 10 19.35 4.51 2.51
C MET A 10 18.65 5.28 1.40
N PRO A 11 18.41 4.63 0.24
CA PRO A 11 17.68 5.26 -0.85
C PRO A 11 16.25 5.61 -0.41
N GLU A 12 15.81 6.81 -0.77
CA GLU A 12 14.41 7.20 -0.64
C GLU A 12 13.65 6.72 -1.87
N LEU A 13 12.67 5.83 -1.67
CA LEU A 13 11.87 5.25 -2.76
C LEU A 13 10.50 5.92 -2.91
N LEU A 14 10.09 6.75 -1.94
CA LEU A 14 8.93 7.64 -2.04
C LEU A 14 9.39 9.11 -1.89
N SER A 15 9.42 9.83 -3.01
CA SER A 15 9.84 11.22 -3.12
C SER A 15 9.07 12.16 -2.18
N PRO A 16 9.69 13.27 -1.75
CA PRO A 16 8.93 14.45 -1.31
C PRO A 16 8.09 15.02 -2.47
N GLY A 17 7.02 15.75 -2.16
CA GLY A 17 6.17 16.40 -3.17
C GLY A 17 4.90 15.63 -3.55
N HIS A 18 4.28 14.92 -2.59
CA HIS A 18 2.96 14.29 -2.73
C HIS A 18 1.87 15.10 -2.00
N ARG A 19 0.59 14.88 -2.33
CA ARG A 19 -0.56 15.64 -1.79
C ARG A 19 -1.20 15.06 -0.53
N MET A 20 -0.49 14.18 0.19
CA MET A 20 -0.93 13.68 1.49
C MET A 20 -1.08 14.83 2.49
N CYS A 21 -2.03 14.73 3.41
CA CYS A 21 -2.26 15.76 4.44
C CYS A 21 -0.99 16.05 5.26
N PRO A 22 -0.79 17.29 5.75
CA PRO A 22 0.28 17.59 6.69
C PRO A 22 0.20 16.70 7.92
N GLY A 23 1.29 16.01 8.25
CA GLY A 23 1.34 15.05 9.37
C GLY A 23 0.72 13.69 9.08
N CYS A 24 0.36 13.37 7.83
CA CYS A 24 -0.19 12.05 7.50
C CYS A 24 0.82 10.92 7.82
N GLY A 25 0.36 9.89 8.54
CA GLY A 25 1.18 8.73 8.92
C GLY A 25 1.48 7.77 7.78
N ALA A 26 0.59 7.65 6.79
CA ALA A 26 0.75 6.71 5.67
C ALA A 26 2.08 6.88 4.89
N PRO A 27 2.50 8.09 4.44
CA PRO A 27 3.78 8.25 3.76
C PRO A 27 4.98 7.93 4.65
N ILE A 28 4.90 8.15 5.97
CA ILE A 28 5.98 7.80 6.91
C ILE A 28 6.16 6.27 6.93
N LEU A 29 5.06 5.53 7.09
CA LEU A 29 5.06 4.07 7.10
C LEU A 29 5.57 3.50 5.77
N VAL A 30 5.10 4.03 4.64
CA VAL A 30 5.53 3.59 3.30
C VAL A 30 7.04 3.82 3.11
N ARG A 31 7.56 4.99 3.50
CA ARG A 31 9.02 5.25 3.41
C ARG A 31 9.83 4.25 4.21
N LEU A 32 9.41 3.95 5.44
CA LEU A 32 10.09 2.97 6.29
C LEU A 32 10.05 1.56 5.69
N ALA A 33 8.88 1.13 5.20
CA ALA A 33 8.71 -0.17 4.56
C ALA A 33 9.57 -0.31 3.30
N LEU A 34 9.59 0.71 2.44
CA LEU A 34 10.37 0.68 1.21
C LEU A 34 11.88 0.74 1.47
N ARG A 35 12.34 1.50 2.47
CA ARG A 35 13.74 1.49 2.90
C ARG A 35 14.15 0.08 3.33
N ALA A 36 13.39 -0.56 4.21
CA ALA A 36 13.66 -1.93 4.64
C ALA A 36 13.67 -2.92 3.45
N ALA A 37 12.70 -2.83 2.54
CA ALA A 37 12.64 -3.68 1.36
C ALA A 37 13.86 -3.48 0.43
N SER A 38 14.35 -2.24 0.31
CA SER A 38 15.48 -1.90 -0.57
C SER A 38 16.81 -2.52 -0.16
N GLU A 39 16.98 -2.92 1.10
CA GLU A 39 18.18 -3.64 1.55
C GLU A 39 18.32 -5.01 0.87
N HIS A 40 17.21 -5.55 0.36
CA HIS A 40 17.16 -6.87 -0.24
C HIS A 40 17.11 -6.85 -1.77
N GLY A 41 17.13 -5.68 -2.41
CA GLY A 41 17.13 -5.56 -3.87
C GLY A 41 16.23 -4.44 -4.40
N GLY A 42 15.89 -4.52 -5.69
CA GLY A 42 14.90 -3.63 -6.29
C GLY A 42 13.52 -3.83 -5.66
N VAL A 43 12.68 -2.80 -5.66
CA VAL A 43 11.33 -2.89 -5.08
C VAL A 43 10.30 -2.70 -6.19
N VAL A 44 9.28 -3.54 -6.19
CA VAL A 44 8.06 -3.37 -6.98
C VAL A 44 6.91 -3.15 -6.01
N ALA A 45 6.33 -1.96 -6.06
CA ALA A 45 5.23 -1.54 -5.21
C ALA A 45 3.90 -1.56 -5.97
N GLY A 46 2.89 -2.16 -5.36
CA GLY A 46 1.49 -2.06 -5.79
C GLY A 46 0.68 -1.32 -4.74
N VAL A 47 -0.23 -0.45 -5.16
CA VAL A 47 -1.09 0.29 -4.23
C VAL A 47 -2.54 0.19 -4.65
N ALA A 48 -3.41 -0.22 -3.72
CA ALA A 48 -4.85 -0.18 -3.92
C ALA A 48 -5.34 1.27 -4.00
N THR A 49 -6.37 1.53 -4.82
CA THR A 49 -6.99 2.85 -4.89
C THR A 49 -7.39 3.35 -3.50
N GLY A 50 -6.99 4.58 -3.15
CA GLY A 50 -7.18 5.15 -1.82
C GLY A 50 -6.29 6.36 -1.60
N CYS A 51 -6.21 6.87 -0.36
CA CYS A 51 -5.44 8.11 -0.09
C CYS A 51 -4.00 8.02 -0.58
N LEU A 52 -3.34 6.88 -0.35
CA LEU A 52 -1.94 6.70 -0.72
C LEU A 52 -1.78 6.80 -2.24
N GLU A 53 -2.54 6.05 -3.02
CA GLU A 53 -2.52 6.12 -4.48
C GLU A 53 -2.87 7.53 -4.97
N VAL A 54 -4.07 8.01 -4.68
CA VAL A 54 -4.60 9.27 -5.21
C VAL A 54 -3.71 10.46 -4.87
N SER A 55 -2.97 10.43 -3.76
CA SER A 55 -2.12 11.56 -3.37
C SER A 55 -0.66 11.44 -3.84
N THR A 56 -0.22 10.26 -4.26
CA THR A 56 1.19 9.99 -4.64
C THR A 56 1.39 9.73 -6.12
N SER A 57 0.33 9.45 -6.90
CA SER A 57 0.39 9.18 -8.35
C SER A 57 -0.49 10.11 -9.20
N ILE A 58 -0.69 11.37 -8.77
CA ILE A 58 -1.51 12.34 -9.51
C ILE A 58 -0.86 12.71 -10.84
N PHE A 59 -1.57 12.44 -11.94
CA PHE A 59 -1.13 12.83 -13.28
C PHE A 59 -0.73 14.32 -13.37
N PRO A 60 0.39 14.64 -14.05
CA PRO A 60 1.32 13.76 -14.76
C PRO A 60 2.49 13.23 -13.90
N TYR A 61 2.41 13.35 -12.58
CA TYR A 61 3.52 13.09 -11.67
C TYR A 61 3.37 11.78 -10.88
N THR A 62 4.50 11.26 -10.43
CA THR A 62 4.53 10.16 -9.45
C THR A 62 5.59 10.44 -8.39
N ALA A 63 5.25 10.19 -7.13
CA ALA A 63 6.19 10.24 -6.02
C ALA A 63 7.01 8.94 -5.93
N TRP A 64 6.65 7.88 -6.64
CA TRP A 64 7.30 6.58 -6.56
C TRP A 64 8.58 6.56 -7.39
N ARG A 65 9.71 6.24 -6.75
CA ARG A 65 11.04 6.12 -7.39
C ARG A 65 11.45 4.67 -7.64
N CYS A 66 10.65 3.71 -7.15
CA CYS A 66 10.77 2.30 -7.46
C CYS A 66 9.80 1.91 -8.60
N SER A 67 9.84 0.66 -9.05
CA SER A 67 8.80 0.16 -9.95
C SER A 67 7.45 0.22 -9.23
N PHE A 68 6.46 0.83 -9.87
CA PHE A 68 5.15 1.07 -9.28
C PHE A 68 4.06 0.60 -10.25
N ILE A 69 3.03 -0.07 -9.72
CA ILE A 69 1.86 -0.48 -10.46
C ILE A 69 0.59 -0.15 -9.68
N HIS A 70 -0.36 0.47 -10.36
CA HIS A 70 -1.73 0.65 -9.90
C HIS A 70 -2.65 -0.14 -10.83
N ASN A 71 -3.74 -0.69 -10.28
CA ASN A 71 -4.76 -1.39 -11.04
C ASN A 71 -6.16 -0.95 -10.58
N ALA A 72 -6.70 -1.58 -9.53
CA ALA A 72 -7.98 -1.22 -8.96
C ALA A 72 -7.98 -1.29 -7.44
N PHE A 73 -9.12 -0.97 -6.84
CA PHE A 73 -9.25 -0.89 -5.39
C PHE A 73 -9.20 -2.27 -4.72
N GLU A 74 -9.85 -3.25 -5.34
CA GLU A 74 -10.13 -4.57 -4.77
C GLU A 74 -9.03 -5.60 -5.00
N ASN A 75 -8.01 -5.31 -5.81
CA ASN A 75 -7.19 -6.37 -6.39
C ASN A 75 -5.66 -6.18 -6.27
N VAL A 76 -5.17 -5.25 -5.46
CA VAL A 76 -3.70 -5.00 -5.35
C VAL A 76 -2.90 -6.26 -5.00
N ALA A 77 -3.43 -7.12 -4.12
CA ALA A 77 -2.78 -8.39 -3.76
C ALA A 77 -2.68 -9.35 -4.95
N ALA A 78 -3.75 -9.44 -5.77
CA ALA A 78 -3.76 -10.25 -6.98
C ALA A 78 -2.87 -9.67 -8.08
N THR A 79 -2.84 -8.33 -8.22
CA THR A 79 -1.93 -7.65 -9.13
C THR A 79 -0.48 -7.96 -8.80
N ILE A 80 -0.08 -7.82 -7.53
CA ILE A 80 1.30 -8.09 -7.12
C ILE A 80 1.65 -9.58 -7.20
N SER A 81 0.70 -10.47 -6.89
CA SER A 81 0.85 -11.91 -7.13
C SER A 81 1.18 -12.21 -8.61
N GLY A 82 0.49 -11.55 -9.54
CA GLY A 82 0.73 -11.70 -10.98
C GLY A 82 2.10 -11.16 -11.40
N VAL A 83 2.50 -10.00 -10.87
CA VAL A 83 3.82 -9.41 -11.13
C VAL A 83 4.95 -10.30 -10.62
N GLU A 84 4.81 -10.84 -9.41
CA GLU A 84 5.77 -11.75 -8.80
C GLU A 84 5.92 -13.05 -9.60
N THR A 85 4.79 -13.62 -10.05
CA THR A 85 4.76 -14.80 -10.92
C THR A 85 5.43 -14.52 -12.27
N ALA A 86 5.13 -13.36 -12.88
CA ALA A 86 5.74 -12.94 -14.12
C ALA A 86 7.25 -12.74 -13.98
N TYR A 87 7.70 -12.13 -12.88
CA TYR A 87 9.13 -12.00 -12.57
C TYR A 87 9.82 -13.36 -12.47
N LYS A 88 9.27 -14.32 -11.73
CA LYS A 88 9.81 -15.68 -11.65
C LYS A 88 9.94 -16.33 -13.03
N ALA A 89 8.89 -16.23 -13.85
CA ALA A 89 8.87 -16.80 -15.20
C ALA A 89 9.89 -16.12 -16.15
N LEU A 90 10.05 -14.80 -16.07
CA LEU A 90 11.00 -14.05 -16.88
C LEU A 90 12.44 -14.27 -16.44
N LYS A 91 12.70 -14.35 -15.13
CA LYS A 91 14.02 -14.64 -14.56
C LYS A 91 14.50 -16.05 -14.95
N ALA A 92 13.62 -17.05 -14.89
CA ALA A 92 13.93 -18.41 -15.34
C ALA A 92 14.29 -18.49 -16.83
N ARG A 93 13.82 -17.54 -17.65
CA ARG A 93 14.14 -17.42 -19.08
C ARG A 93 15.33 -16.49 -19.37
N GLY A 94 15.99 -15.97 -18.34
CA GLY A 94 17.10 -15.02 -18.50
C GLY A 94 16.69 -13.66 -19.09
N LYS A 95 15.41 -13.28 -19.00
CA LYS A 95 14.90 -12.00 -19.54
C LYS A 95 14.93 -10.85 -18.55
N VAL A 96 15.08 -11.15 -17.26
CA VAL A 96 15.19 -10.18 -16.17
C VAL A 96 16.28 -10.64 -15.22
N GLU A 97 17.17 -9.72 -14.86
CA GLU A 97 18.26 -9.93 -13.92
C GLU A 97 18.00 -9.22 -12.58
N GLY A 98 18.78 -9.54 -11.56
CA GLY A 98 18.68 -8.92 -10.23
C GLY A 98 17.67 -9.57 -9.29
N ASN A 99 17.62 -9.08 -8.05
CA ASN A 99 16.68 -9.51 -7.01
C ASN A 99 15.65 -8.42 -6.76
N PHE A 100 14.37 -8.80 -6.65
CA PHE A 100 13.29 -7.86 -6.41
C PHE A 100 12.41 -8.29 -5.23
N LYS A 101 11.91 -7.30 -4.50
CA LYS A 101 10.91 -7.45 -3.45
C LYS A 101 9.59 -6.86 -3.90
N PHE A 102 8.53 -7.61 -3.61
CA PHE A 102 7.17 -7.29 -4.01
C PHE A 102 6.39 -6.83 -2.79
N VAL A 103 5.86 -5.61 -2.85
CA VAL A 103 5.13 -5.01 -1.73
C VAL A 103 3.79 -4.50 -2.23
N ALA A 104 2.71 -4.94 -1.60
CA ALA A 104 1.36 -4.44 -1.82
C ALA A 104 0.93 -3.57 -0.64
N PHE A 105 0.42 -2.37 -0.92
CA PHE A 105 -0.16 -1.49 0.09
C PHE A 105 -1.68 -1.38 -0.12
N GLY A 106 -2.44 -1.64 0.93
CA GLY A 106 -3.87 -1.41 1.00
C GLY A 106 -4.22 -0.52 2.19
N GLY A 107 -5.19 0.38 2.01
CA GLY A 107 -5.89 0.98 3.17
C GLY A 107 -6.78 -0.07 3.84
N ASP A 108 -7.39 0.27 4.96
CA ASP A 108 -8.30 -0.63 5.67
C ASP A 108 -9.49 -1.06 4.80
N GLY A 109 -10.15 -0.17 4.07
CA GLY A 109 -11.20 -0.55 3.12
C GLY A 109 -10.73 -1.50 2.00
N GLY A 110 -9.48 -1.34 1.55
CA GLY A 110 -8.87 -2.24 0.57
C GLY A 110 -8.39 -3.57 1.16
N THR A 111 -8.43 -3.72 2.49
CA THR A 111 -7.92 -4.88 3.21
C THR A 111 -9.03 -5.65 3.90
N TYR A 112 -9.76 -5.00 4.81
CA TYR A 112 -10.82 -5.60 5.63
C TYR A 112 -12.13 -5.77 4.87
N ASP A 113 -12.36 -4.97 3.82
CA ASP A 113 -13.59 -4.98 3.04
C ASP A 113 -13.36 -5.55 1.63
N ILE A 114 -13.25 -4.68 0.62
CA ILE A 114 -13.41 -5.08 -0.78
C ILE A 114 -12.24 -5.92 -1.31
N GLY A 115 -11.04 -5.73 -0.78
CA GLY A 115 -9.84 -6.45 -1.23
C GLY A 115 -9.50 -7.72 -0.45
N LEU A 116 -10.31 -8.07 0.57
CA LEU A 116 -10.07 -9.24 1.41
C LEU A 116 -9.97 -10.53 0.61
N GLN A 117 -10.83 -10.71 -0.41
CA GLN A 117 -10.82 -11.90 -1.26
C GLN A 117 -9.49 -12.03 -2.05
N ALA A 118 -9.00 -10.92 -2.62
CA ALA A 118 -7.75 -10.93 -3.37
C ALA A 118 -6.55 -11.20 -2.46
N LEU A 119 -6.55 -10.63 -1.24
CA LEU A 119 -5.54 -10.88 -0.22
C LEU A 119 -5.55 -12.35 0.20
N SER A 120 -6.72 -12.88 0.58
CA SER A 120 -6.88 -14.28 0.98
C SER A 120 -6.37 -15.23 -0.11
N GLY A 121 -6.72 -14.99 -1.37
CA GLY A 121 -6.26 -15.83 -2.47
C GLY A 121 -4.75 -15.73 -2.71
N ALA A 122 -4.14 -14.56 -2.50
CA ALA A 122 -2.70 -14.39 -2.65
C ALA A 122 -1.91 -15.12 -1.55
N LEU A 123 -2.41 -15.08 -0.31
CA LEU A 123 -1.82 -15.81 0.82
C LEU A 123 -1.95 -17.32 0.66
N GLU A 124 -3.13 -17.80 0.23
CA GLU A 124 -3.38 -19.23 -0.02
C GLU A 124 -2.41 -19.80 -1.06
N ARG A 125 -2.07 -19.03 -2.10
CA ARG A 125 -1.11 -19.45 -3.14
C ARG A 125 0.36 -19.35 -2.71
N GLY A 126 0.65 -18.80 -1.53
CA GLY A 126 2.01 -18.68 -1.01
C GLY A 126 2.93 -17.78 -1.84
N HIS A 127 2.42 -16.68 -2.38
CA HIS A 127 3.24 -15.71 -3.11
C HIS A 127 4.31 -15.08 -2.19
N ASP A 128 5.54 -14.94 -2.70
CA ASP A 128 6.65 -14.27 -1.99
C ASP A 128 6.51 -12.74 -2.11
N MET A 129 5.58 -12.19 -1.32
CA MET A 129 5.29 -10.76 -1.27
C MET A 129 4.94 -10.33 0.15
N VAL A 130 5.09 -9.04 0.43
CA VAL A 130 4.60 -8.42 1.66
C VAL A 130 3.34 -7.63 1.34
N TYR A 131 2.24 -7.92 2.04
CA TYR A 131 1.05 -7.08 2.02
C TYR A 131 1.01 -6.22 3.30
N ILE A 132 0.78 -4.93 3.13
CA ILE A 132 0.74 -3.95 4.22
C ILE A 132 -0.61 -3.26 4.22
N CYS A 133 -1.37 -3.47 5.29
CA CYS A 133 -2.53 -2.65 5.61
C CYS A 133 -2.07 -1.39 6.34
N TYR A 134 -2.22 -0.22 5.72
CA TYR A 134 -2.10 1.06 6.43
C TYR A 134 -3.48 1.44 6.97
N ASP A 135 -3.81 0.92 8.16
CA ASP A 135 -5.12 1.13 8.76
C ASP A 135 -5.26 2.57 9.26
N ASN A 136 -6.18 3.32 8.67
CA ASN A 136 -6.57 4.64 9.16
C ASN A 136 -8.05 4.70 9.53
N GLU A 137 -8.68 3.54 9.75
CA GLU A 137 -9.99 3.37 10.39
C GLU A 137 -11.19 3.97 9.64
N ALA A 138 -11.03 4.34 8.37
CA ALA A 138 -12.12 4.80 7.50
C ALA A 138 -11.69 4.82 6.03
N TYR A 139 -12.67 4.89 5.13
CA TYR A 139 -12.41 5.29 3.75
C TYR A 139 -12.10 6.79 3.67
N MET A 140 -10.85 7.14 4.01
CA MET A 140 -10.44 8.55 4.15
C MET A 140 -10.53 9.33 2.84
N ASN A 141 -10.15 8.72 1.71
CA ASN A 141 -10.06 9.41 0.42
C ASN A 141 -11.43 9.88 -0.10
N THR A 142 -12.47 9.10 0.17
CA THR A 142 -13.82 9.37 -0.31
C THR A 142 -14.60 10.30 0.62
N GLY A 143 -13.99 10.80 1.69
CA GLY A 143 -14.63 11.67 2.67
C GLY A 143 -15.04 10.96 3.96
N ILE A 144 -14.14 10.14 4.52
CA ILE A 144 -14.27 9.55 5.87
C ILE A 144 -15.57 8.73 6.01
N GLN A 145 -15.77 7.76 5.13
CA GLN A 145 -16.86 6.78 5.26
C GLN A 145 -16.44 5.63 6.18
N ARG A 146 -17.42 5.03 6.86
CA ARG A 146 -17.22 3.83 7.70
C ARG A 146 -16.62 2.67 6.91
N SER A 147 -15.61 2.02 7.46
CA SER A 147 -15.05 0.73 7.04
C SER A 147 -15.25 -0.34 8.12
N SER A 148 -14.83 -1.57 7.84
CA SER A 148 -14.84 -2.63 8.86
C SER A 148 -13.79 -2.45 9.96
N SER A 149 -12.76 -1.60 9.79
CA SER A 149 -11.83 -1.27 10.87
C SER A 149 -12.26 -0.05 11.70
N THR A 150 -13.28 0.70 11.25
CA THR A 150 -13.81 1.84 12.01
C THR A 150 -14.23 1.43 13.43
N PRO A 151 -13.67 2.05 14.48
CA PRO A 151 -14.01 1.74 15.86
C PRO A 151 -15.50 1.89 16.16
N PHE A 152 -15.97 1.08 17.10
CA PHE A 152 -17.34 1.22 17.59
C PHE A 152 -17.59 2.64 18.08
N ALA A 153 -18.71 3.20 17.65
CA ALA A 153 -19.17 4.54 17.96
C ALA A 153 -18.33 5.71 17.43
N ALA A 154 -17.44 5.46 16.45
CA ALA A 154 -16.78 6.53 15.72
C ALA A 154 -17.75 7.24 14.75
N HIS A 155 -17.64 8.57 14.65
CA HIS A 155 -18.42 9.34 13.70
C HIS A 155 -17.78 9.30 12.31
N THR A 156 -18.53 8.85 11.31
CA THR A 156 -18.14 8.88 9.88
C THR A 156 -19.26 9.49 9.04
N THR A 157 -18.98 9.86 7.79
CA THR A 157 -20.01 10.47 6.92
C THR A 157 -21.15 9.51 6.56
N THR A 158 -20.90 8.19 6.58
CA THR A 158 -21.93 7.17 6.36
C THR A 158 -22.50 6.59 7.65
N CYS A 159 -21.82 6.76 8.79
CA CYS A 159 -22.32 6.41 10.11
C CYS A 159 -22.15 7.59 11.10
N PRO A 160 -23.04 8.60 11.04
CA PRO A 160 -22.96 9.73 11.94
C PRO A 160 -23.44 9.39 13.35
N VAL A 161 -22.75 9.92 14.36
CA VAL A 161 -23.19 9.91 15.76
C VAL A 161 -24.29 10.95 15.96
N GLY A 162 -25.38 10.55 16.60
CA GLY A 162 -26.52 11.41 16.92
C GLY A 162 -27.43 10.78 17.98
N LYS A 163 -28.57 11.44 18.26
CA LYS A 163 -29.49 10.98 19.32
C LYS A 163 -30.04 9.57 19.11
N VAL A 164 -30.16 9.13 17.85
CA VAL A 164 -30.77 7.84 17.46
C VAL A 164 -29.77 6.82 16.88
N ARG A 165 -28.53 7.23 16.60
CA ARG A 165 -27.47 6.39 16.03
C ARG A 165 -26.18 6.66 16.77
N LYS A 166 -25.48 5.61 17.22
CA LYS A 166 -24.26 5.77 18.00
C LYS A 166 -22.99 5.80 17.15
N GLY A 167 -23.10 5.97 15.82
CA GLY A 167 -22.03 5.62 14.88
C GLY A 167 -22.00 4.12 14.59
#